data_AF-R7TY21-F1
#
_entry.id   AF-R7TY21-F1
#
_cell.length_a   1.000
_cell.length_b   1.000
_cell.length_c   1.000
_cell.angle_alpha   90.00
_cell.angle_beta   90.00
_cell.angle_gamma   90.00
#
_symmetry.space_group_name_H-M   'P 1'
#
loop_
_entity.id
_entity.type
_entity.pdbx_description
1 polymer ?
#
loop_
_entity_poly.entity_id
_entity_poly.type
_entity_poly.pdbx_seq_one_letter_code
_entity_poly.pdbx_strand_id
1 'polypeptide(L)'
;MSSFGACSITGRIAAGFIGNLKCTRRDLLSFGYVFTAGIVCILSIFSGSSLILHAVFAGCFGFLNGSYHSLYTTLLVDIVGLSELPKAMGYIQLVKCIISAISLPLAGLLFDVTQNYVATYLFIGISNIIGGVLFLCSGIANRRRRSKNESAEIKECS
;
A
#
# COMPACT_ATOMS: atom_id res chain seq x y z
N MET A 1 -3.40 18.70 4.48
CA MET A 1 -3.06 18.38 3.08
C MET A 1 -1.56 18.56 2.80
N SER A 2 -0.94 19.68 3.16
CA SER A 2 0.50 19.94 2.89
C SER A 2 1.47 18.96 3.56
N SER A 3 1.22 18.57 4.82
CA SER A 3 2.10 17.66 5.57
C SER A 3 2.16 16.25 4.98
N PHE A 4 1.02 15.74 4.50
CA PHE A 4 0.93 14.43 3.86
C PHE A 4 1.77 14.39 2.56
N GLY A 5 1.68 15.45 1.75
CA GLY A 5 2.43 15.56 0.50
C GLY A 5 3.94 15.59 0.73
N ALA A 6 4.40 16.45 1.65
CA ALA A 6 5.82 16.56 1.99
C ALA A 6 6.38 15.22 2.50
N CYS A 7 5.70 14.60 3.47
CA CYS A 7 6.15 13.32 4.04
C CYS A 7 6.12 12.18 3.02
N SER A 8 5.16 12.15 2.10
CA SER A 8 5.08 11.14 1.03
C SER A 8 6.29 11.19 0.10
N ILE A 9 6.73 12.38 -0.28
CA ILE A 9 7.93 12.56 -1.10
C ILE A 9 9.17 12.06 -0.34
N THR A 10 9.31 12.43 0.93
CA THR A 10 10.42 11.95 1.76
C THR A 10 10.43 10.42 1.90
N GLY A 11 9.24 9.82 2.06
CA GLY A 11 9.07 8.36 2.12
C GLY A 11 9.50 7.66 0.84
N ARG A 12 9.15 8.21 -0.33
CA ARG A 12 9.60 7.69 -1.63
C ARG A 12 11.12 7.71 -1.76
N ILE A 13 11.77 8.80 -1.34
CA ILE A 13 13.23 8.94 -1.40
C ILE A 13 13.91 7.91 -0.47
N ALA A 14 13.43 7.81 0.78
CA ALA A 14 13.95 6.84 1.74
C ALA A 14 13.79 5.40 1.24
N ALA A 15 12.60 5.05 0.73
CA ALA A 15 12.32 3.74 0.17
C ALA A 15 13.14 3.44 -1.09
N GLY A 16 13.43 4.44 -1.93
CA GLY A 16 14.34 4.30 -3.07
C GLY A 16 15.77 3.98 -2.64
N PHE A 17 16.26 4.64 -1.60
CA PHE A 17 17.57 4.33 -1.00
C PHE A 17 17.62 2.92 -0.41
N ILE A 18 16.58 2.53 0.34
CA ILE A 18 16.46 1.20 0.93
C ILE A 18 16.27 0.11 -0.13
N GLY A 19 15.59 0.41 -1.23
CA GLY A 19 15.40 -0.50 -2.36
C GLY A 19 16.69 -0.80 -3.15
N ASN A 20 17.73 0.03 -2.99
CA ASN A 20 19.05 -0.21 -3.57
C ASN A 20 19.93 -1.13 -2.70
N LEU A 21 19.57 -1.35 -1.44
CA LEU A 21 20.21 -2.35 -0.59
C LEU A 21 19.77 -3.74 -1.05
N LYS A 22 20.63 -4.42 -1.84
CA LYS A 22 20.43 -5.80 -2.35
C LYS A 22 20.07 -6.85 -1.28
N CYS A 23 20.23 -6.53 0.00
CA CYS A 23 20.06 -7.48 1.11
C CYS A 23 18.64 -7.53 1.69
N THR A 24 17.73 -6.64 1.31
CA THR A 24 16.40 -6.58 1.94
C THR A 24 15.31 -7.20 1.07
N ARG A 25 14.58 -8.17 1.64
CA ARG A 25 13.42 -8.82 0.99
C ARG A 25 12.32 -7.78 0.74
N ARG A 26 12.12 -7.39 -0.52
CA ARG A 26 11.11 -6.40 -0.95
C ARG A 26 9.70 -6.73 -0.46
N ASP A 27 9.34 -8.01 -0.43
CA ASP A 27 8.05 -8.48 0.11
C ASP A 27 7.87 -8.15 1.60
N LEU A 28 8.93 -8.30 2.39
CA LEU A 28 8.91 -8.09 3.84
C LEU A 28 8.89 -6.59 4.19
N LEU A 29 9.56 -5.77 3.37
CA LEU A 29 9.48 -4.31 3.45
C LEU A 29 8.08 -3.79 3.16
N SER A 30 7.48 -4.23 2.05
CA SER A 30 6.10 -3.85 1.70
C SER A 30 5.11 -4.26 2.78
N PHE A 31 5.28 -5.44 3.37
CA PHE A 31 4.49 -5.85 4.54
C PHE A 31 4.71 -4.92 5.74
N GLY A 32 5.96 -4.63 6.09
CA GLY A 32 6.29 -3.72 7.19
C GLY A 32 5.61 -2.36 7.01
N TYR A 33 5.69 -1.75 5.83
CA TYR A 33 5.04 -0.47 5.56
C TYR A 33 3.51 -0.51 5.73
N VAL A 34 2.83 -1.54 5.21
CA VAL A 34 1.37 -1.67 5.32
C VAL A 34 0.94 -1.96 6.75
N PHE A 35 1.69 -2.80 7.46
CA PHE A 35 1.40 -3.14 8.86
C PHE A 35 1.59 -1.93 9.78
N THR A 36 2.71 -1.20 9.64
CA THR A 36 2.93 0.03 10.40
C THR A 36 1.90 1.10 10.02
N ALA A 37 1.47 1.19 8.76
CA ALA A 37 0.43 2.13 8.35
C ALA A 37 -0.94 1.83 8.98
N GLY A 38 -1.30 0.55 9.12
CA GLY A 38 -2.51 0.12 9.83
C GLY A 38 -2.46 0.48 11.32
N ILE A 39 -1.31 0.25 11.98
CA ILE A 39 -1.09 0.61 13.39
C ILE A 39 -1.19 2.12 13.60
N VAL A 40 -0.55 2.92 12.74
CA VAL A 40 -0.61 4.39 12.76
C VAL A 40 -2.06 4.89 12.58
N CYS A 41 -2.86 4.21 11.75
CA CYS A 41 -4.26 4.55 11.53
C CYS A 41 -5.13 4.30 12.78
N ILE A 42 -4.89 3.19 13.50
CA ILE A 42 -5.60 2.87 14.75
C ILE A 42 -5.14 3.78 15.89
N LEU A 43 -3.86 4.12 15.97
CA LEU A 43 -3.33 5.07 16.95
C LEU A 43 -3.89 6.48 16.75
N SER A 44 -4.25 6.86 15.52
CA SER A 44 -4.91 8.13 15.22
C SER A 44 -6.26 8.29 15.94
N ILE A 45 -6.95 7.17 16.21
CA ILE A 45 -8.22 7.15 16.97
C ILE A 45 -8.02 7.55 18.44
N PHE A 46 -6.83 7.32 19.00
CA PHE A 46 -6.53 7.60 20.40
C PHE A 46 -6.12 9.06 20.64
N SER A 47 -5.89 9.84 19.58
CA SER A 47 -5.35 11.21 19.70
C SER A 47 -6.34 12.30 20.09
N GLY A 48 -7.64 12.01 20.14
CA GLY A 48 -8.66 13.01 20.52
C GLY A 48 -8.66 14.27 19.63
N SER A 49 -9.28 15.36 20.12
CA SER A 49 -9.55 16.62 19.39
C SER A 49 -8.31 17.48 19.05
N SER A 50 -7.09 16.96 19.24
CA SER A 50 -5.87 17.73 18.99
C SER A 50 -5.46 17.69 17.51
N LEU A 51 -5.68 18.80 16.81
CA LEU A 51 -5.31 19.00 15.41
C LEU A 51 -3.82 18.71 15.12
N ILE A 52 -2.94 18.99 16.08
CA ILE A 52 -1.49 18.81 15.97
C ILE A 52 -1.13 17.32 15.88
N LEU A 53 -1.73 16.50 16.74
CA LEU A 53 -1.50 15.05 16.71
C LEU A 53 -2.02 14.48 15.39
N HIS A 54 -3.21 14.89 14.95
CA HIS A 54 -3.77 14.44 13.68
C HIS A 54 -2.87 14.79 12.48
N ALA A 55 -2.21 15.96 12.49
CA ALA A 55 -1.25 16.35 11.48
C ALA A 55 0.03 15.47 11.49
N VAL A 56 0.53 15.09 12.67
CA VAL A 56 1.66 14.18 12.82
C VAL A 56 1.31 12.77 12.33
N PHE A 57 0.14 12.25 12.68
CA PHE A 57 -0.36 10.96 12.18
C PHE A 57 -0.53 10.98 10.66
N ALA A 58 -1.09 12.06 10.10
CA ALA A 58 -1.22 12.22 8.65
C ALA A 58 0.15 12.28 7.94
N GLY A 59 1.16 12.92 8.54
CA GLY A 59 2.53 12.92 8.04
C GLY A 59 3.15 11.52 8.05
N CYS A 60 3.03 10.80 9.17
CA CYS A 60 3.55 9.43 9.29
C CYS A 60 2.86 8.47 8.31
N PHE A 61 1.54 8.55 8.19
CA PHE A 61 0.77 7.79 7.22
C PHE A 61 1.18 8.13 5.78
N GLY A 62 1.41 9.41 5.47
CA GLY A 62 1.92 9.86 4.18
C GLY A 62 3.30 9.30 3.85
N PHE A 63 4.22 9.28 4.82
CA PHE A 63 5.55 8.69 4.66
C PHE A 63 5.47 7.19 4.32
N LEU A 64 4.65 6.43 5.06
CA LEU A 64 4.50 4.99 4.86
C LEU A 64 3.83 4.67 3.51
N ASN A 65 2.77 5.39 3.15
CA ASN A 65 2.05 5.21 1.89
C ASN A 65 2.92 5.62 0.68
N GLY A 66 3.67 6.72 0.80
CA GLY A 66 4.65 7.16 -0.20
C GLY A 66 5.73 6.10 -0.45
N SER A 67 6.25 5.52 0.63
CA SER A 67 7.22 4.42 0.58
C SER A 67 6.66 3.19 -0.15
N TYR A 68 5.46 2.75 0.23
CA TYR A 68 4.77 1.61 -0.41
C TYR A 68 4.56 1.84 -1.91
N HIS A 69 4.10 3.04 -2.31
CA HIS A 69 3.87 3.35 -3.72
C HIS A 69 5.17 3.32 -4.55
N SER A 70 6.30 3.74 -3.97
CA SER A 70 7.61 3.65 -4.62
C SER A 70 8.03 2.20 -4.85
N LEU A 71 7.84 1.32 -3.85
CA LEU A 71 8.14 -0.11 -4.01
C LEU A 71 7.19 -0.74 -5.03
N TYR A 72 5.91 -0.36 -5.04
CA TYR A 72 4.93 -0.89 -5.98
C TYR A 72 5.36 -0.64 -7.43
N THR A 73 5.80 0.57 -7.77
CA THR A 73 6.29 0.86 -9.12
C THR A 73 7.53 0.06 -9.48
N THR A 74 8.47 -0.12 -8.54
CA THR A 74 9.67 -0.93 -8.79
C THR A 74 9.34 -2.42 -8.95
N LEU A 75 8.46 -2.96 -8.09
CA LEU A 75 7.98 -4.33 -8.20
C LEU A 75 7.25 -4.58 -9.52
N LEU A 76 6.49 -3.60 -10.01
CA LEU A 76 5.82 -3.71 -11.30
C LEU A 76 6.82 -3.74 -12.46
N VAL A 77 7.89 -2.94 -12.40
CA VAL A 77 9.00 -3.01 -13.38
C VAL A 77 9.64 -4.40 -13.37
N ASP A 78 9.86 -4.98 -12.20
CA ASP A 78 10.46 -6.31 -12.07
C ASP A 78 9.56 -7.43 -12.63
N ILE A 79 8.23 -7.26 -12.64
CA ILE A 79 7.25 -8.25 -13.12
C ILE A 79 6.95 -8.09 -14.61
N VAL A 80 6.73 -6.86 -15.08
CA VAL A 80 6.28 -6.55 -16.45
C VAL A 80 7.45 -6.34 -17.41
N GLY A 81 8.62 -5.95 -16.88
CA GLY A 81 9.75 -5.51 -17.68
C GLY A 81 9.60 -4.07 -18.17
N LEU A 82 10.75 -3.46 -18.52
CA LEU A 82 10.84 -2.03 -18.87
C LEU A 82 10.11 -1.65 -20.17
N SER A 83 10.02 -2.57 -21.14
CA SER A 83 9.43 -2.30 -22.46
C SER A 83 7.91 -2.14 -22.43
N GLU A 84 7.24 -2.86 -21.54
CA GLU A 84 5.78 -2.90 -21.45
C GLU A 84 5.24 -2.16 -20.21
N LEU A 85 6.13 -1.63 -19.36
CA LEU A 85 5.78 -0.88 -18.15
C LEU A 85 4.77 0.25 -18.39
N PRO A 86 4.94 1.14 -19.39
CA PRO A 86 4.04 2.28 -19.56
C PRO A 86 2.63 1.82 -19.95
N LYS A 87 2.53 0.76 -20.76
CA LYS A 87 1.25 0.17 -21.17
C LYS A 87 0.53 -0.43 -19.97
N ALA A 88 1.23 -1.24 -19.16
CA ALA A 88 0.66 -1.86 -17.96
C ALA A 88 0.23 -0.81 -16.93
N MET A 89 1.07 0.19 -16.67
CA MET A 89 0.74 1.30 -15.76
C MET A 89 -0.48 2.09 -16.24
N GLY A 90 -0.61 2.30 -17.56
CA GLY A 90 -1.80 2.91 -18.15
C GLY A 90 -3.07 2.13 -17.80
N TYR A 91 -3.10 0.82 -18.06
CA TYR A 91 -4.25 -0.02 -17.71
C TYR A 91 -4.55 -0.04 -16.21
N ILE A 92 -3.54 -0.22 -15.36
CA ILE A 92 -3.68 -0.21 -13.90
C ILE A 92 -4.27 1.14 -13.44
N GLN A 93 -3.78 2.25 -13.99
CA GLN A 93 -4.23 3.57 -13.60
C GLN A 93 -5.67 3.85 -14.06
N LEU A 94 -6.10 3.34 -15.22
CA LEU A 94 -7.50 3.41 -15.64
C LEU A 94 -8.41 2.69 -14.66
N VAL A 95 -8.07 1.45 -14.28
CA VAL A 95 -8.84 0.68 -13.29
C VAL A 95 -8.90 1.42 -11.95
N LYS A 96 -7.78 2.00 -11.50
CA LYS A 96 -7.74 2.82 -10.28
C LYS A 96 -8.65 4.04 -10.36
N CYS A 97 -8.73 4.70 -11.52
CA CYS A 97 -9.64 5.84 -11.71
C CYS A 97 -11.10 5.41 -11.56
N ILE A 98 -11.50 4.28 -12.16
CA ILE A 98 -12.86 3.73 -12.02
C ILE A 98 -13.18 3.44 -10.55
N ILE A 99 -12.27 2.76 -9.85
CA ILE A 99 -12.40 2.49 -8.42
C ILE A 99 -12.54 3.78 -7.63
N SER A 100 -11.71 4.79 -7.93
CA SER A 100 -11.76 6.09 -7.23
C SER A 100 -13.07 6.83 -7.48
N ALA A 101 -13.61 6.75 -8.71
CA ALA A 101 -14.90 7.34 -9.06
C ALA A 101 -16.05 6.69 -8.28
N ILE A 102 -16.00 5.37 -8.05
CA ILE A 102 -16.97 4.62 -7.23
C ILE A 102 -16.75 4.90 -5.73
N SER A 103 -15.51 5.18 -5.32
CA SER A 103 -15.18 5.42 -3.92
C SER A 103 -15.79 6.72 -3.39
N LEU A 104 -15.96 7.76 -4.22
CA LEU A 104 -16.61 9.02 -3.84
C LEU A 104 -18.09 8.87 -3.42
N PRO A 105 -18.99 8.28 -4.24
CA PRO A 105 -20.39 8.08 -3.86
C PRO A 105 -20.51 7.10 -2.70
N LEU A 106 -19.65 6.08 -2.64
CA LEU A 106 -19.61 5.16 -1.51
C LEU A 106 -19.21 5.88 -0.21
N ALA A 107 -18.24 6.80 -0.28
CA ALA A 107 -17.85 7.62 0.87
C ALA A 107 -18.97 8.55 1.33
N GLY A 108 -19.72 9.15 0.39
CA GLY A 108 -20.91 9.96 0.70
C GLY A 108 -21.98 9.13 1.42
N LEU A 109 -22.30 7.95 0.91
CA LEU A 109 -23.27 7.04 1.52
C LEU A 109 -22.82 6.55 2.91
N LEU A 110 -21.54 6.20 3.07
CA LEU A 110 -21.00 5.81 4.38
C LEU A 110 -21.06 6.96 5.39
N PHE A 111 -20.81 8.20 4.95
CA PHE A 111 -20.90 9.37 5.81
C PHE A 111 -22.33 9.60 6.31
N ASP A 112 -23.31 9.47 5.42
CA ASP A 112 -24.73 9.62 5.75
C ASP A 112 -25.22 8.57 6.75
N VAL A 113 -24.77 7.31 6.63
CA VAL A 113 -25.18 6.21 7.52
C VAL A 113 -24.47 6.27 8.87
N THR A 114 -23.20 6.70 8.91
CA THR A 114 -22.36 6.53 10.10
C THR A 114 -22.49 7.69 11.09
N GLN A 115 -22.67 8.94 10.62
CA GLN A 115 -22.77 10.19 11.41
C GLN A 115 -21.66 10.40 12.48
N ASN A 116 -20.66 9.51 12.56
CA ASN A 116 -19.58 9.48 13.54
C ASN A 116 -18.26 9.12 12.86
N TYR A 117 -17.31 10.06 12.84
CA TYR A 117 -15.99 9.88 12.21
C TYR A 117 -15.17 8.72 12.80
N VAL A 118 -15.38 8.39 14.07
CA VAL A 118 -14.65 7.33 14.78
C VAL A 118 -14.84 5.97 14.11
N ALA A 119 -16.07 5.63 13.70
CA ALA A 119 -16.34 4.34 13.08
C ALA A 119 -15.72 4.21 11.69
N THR A 120 -15.65 5.30 10.91
CA THR A 120 -14.97 5.32 9.61
C THR A 120 -13.46 5.08 9.75
N TYR A 121 -12.81 5.73 10.73
CA TYR A 121 -11.39 5.50 11.01
C TYR A 121 -11.11 4.06 11.45
N LEU A 122 -12.00 3.48 12.25
CA LEU A 122 -11.86 2.11 12.75
C LEU A 122 -12.03 1.10 11.59
N PHE A 123 -12.99 1.34 10.70
CA PHE A 123 -13.21 0.53 9.50
C PHE A 123 -12.02 0.57 8.52
N ILE A 124 -11.47 1.76 8.28
CA ILE A 124 -10.28 1.95 7.44
C ILE A 124 -9.05 1.28 8.08
N GLY A 125 -8.88 1.39 9.41
CA GLY A 125 -7.78 0.73 10.13
C GLY A 125 -7.85 -0.79 10.03
N ILE A 126 -9.02 -1.38 10.29
CA ILE A 126 -9.23 -2.84 10.21
C ILE A 126 -9.04 -3.35 8.78
N SER A 127 -9.65 -2.69 7.79
CA SER A 127 -9.49 -3.09 6.38
C SER A 127 -8.04 -3.03 5.91
N ASN A 128 -7.26 -2.05 6.40
CA ASN A 128 -5.84 -1.96 6.07
C ASN A 128 -5.01 -3.07 6.74
N ILE A 129 -5.32 -3.45 7.98
CA ILE A 129 -4.71 -4.62 8.63
C ILE A 129 -5.02 -5.90 7.85
N ILE A 130 -6.29 -6.12 7.51
CA ILE A 130 -6.71 -7.28 6.72
C ILE A 130 -5.99 -7.29 5.37
N GLY A 131 -5.89 -6.13 4.71
CA GLY A 131 -5.14 -5.96 3.47
C GLY A 131 -3.66 -6.28 3.61
N GLY A 132 -3.01 -5.84 4.71
CA GLY A 132 -1.62 -6.15 5.02
C GLY A 132 -1.37 -7.64 5.25
N VAL A 133 -2.25 -8.31 6.00
CA VAL A 133 -2.20 -9.76 6.21
C VAL A 133 -2.42 -10.51 4.91
N LEU A 134 -3.37 -10.07 4.08
CA LEU A 134 -3.64 -10.67 2.78
C LEU A 134 -2.46 -10.47 1.82
N PHE A 135 -1.79 -9.31 1.85
CA PHE A 135 -0.60 -9.04 1.05
C PHE A 135 0.58 -9.93 1.49
N LEU A 136 0.72 -10.18 2.80
CA LEU A 136 1.66 -11.17 3.34
C LEU A 136 1.35 -12.57 2.82
N CYS A 137 0.10 -13.01 2.96
CA CYS A 137 -0.35 -14.32 2.52
C CYS A 137 -0.15 -14.47 1.00
N SER A 138 -0.45 -13.43 0.22
CA SER A 138 -0.24 -13.40 -1.23
C SER A 138 1.24 -13.39 -1.59
N GLY A 139 2.09 -12.65 -0.89
CA GLY A 139 3.54 -12.67 -1.08
C GLY A 139 4.15 -14.05 -0.80
N ILE A 140 3.70 -14.71 0.27
CA ILE A 140 4.11 -16.08 0.63
C ILE A 140 3.56 -17.09 -0.39
N ALA A 141 2.29 -16.96 -0.78
CA ALA A 141 1.65 -17.85 -1.74
C ALA A 141 2.22 -17.71 -3.15
N ASN A 142 2.55 -16.48 -3.57
CA ASN A 142 3.14 -16.20 -4.88
C ASN A 142 4.59 -16.69 -4.93
N ARG A 143 5.35 -16.63 -3.82
CA ARG A 143 6.64 -17.33 -3.72
C ARG A 143 6.49 -18.84 -3.87
N ARG A 144 5.50 -19.44 -3.19
CA ARG A 144 5.22 -20.88 -3.35
C ARG A 144 4.82 -21.22 -4.78
N ARG A 145 4.00 -20.40 -5.43
CA ARG A 145 3.60 -20.58 -6.84
C ARG A 145 4.77 -20.38 -7.79
N ARG A 146 5.66 -19.42 -7.55
CA ARG A 146 6.87 -19.22 -8.35
C ARG A 146 7.78 -20.44 -8.30
N SER A 147 8.05 -20.99 -7.11
CA SER A 147 8.78 -22.25 -6.99
C SER A 147 8.05 -23.44 -7.62
N LYS A 148 6.71 -23.43 -7.62
CA LYS A 148 5.88 -24.47 -8.27
C LYS A 148 5.85 -24.33 -9.80
N ASN A 149 5.83 -23.12 -10.35
CA ASN A 149 5.92 -22.84 -11.78
C ASN A 149 7.33 -23.14 -12.31
N GLU A 150 8.39 -22.76 -11.57
CA GLU A 150 9.77 -23.15 -11.91
C GLU A 150 9.95 -24.68 -11.89
N SER A 151 9.31 -25.39 -10.94
CA SER A 151 9.30 -26.86 -10.90
C SER A 151 8.39 -27.53 -11.94
N ALA A 152 7.46 -26.79 -12.53
CA ALA A 152 6.57 -27.26 -13.59
C ALA A 152 7.19 -27.05 -14.98
N GLU A 153 7.84 -25.91 -15.21
CA GLU A 153 8.61 -25.66 -16.45
C GLU A 153 9.80 -26.62 -16.60
N ILE A 154 10.49 -27.00 -15.51
CA ILE A 154 11.58 -27.98 -15.57
C ILE A 154 11.08 -29.41 -15.91
N LYS A 155 9.81 -29.71 -15.65
CA LYS A 155 9.20 -31.01 -15.99
C LYS A 155 8.66 -31.08 -17.41
N GLU A 156 8.38 -29.96 -18.07
CA GLU A 156 8.01 -29.94 -19.50
C GLU A 156 9.24 -30.02 -20.42
N CYS A 157 10.45 -29.85 -19.88
CA CYS A 157 11.72 -29.91 -20.63
C CYS A 157 12.52 -31.21 -20.42
N SER A 158 11.95 -32.23 -19.77
CA SER A 158 12.55 -33.56 -19.55
C SER A 158 11.64 -34.67 -20.06
#